data_AF-A0A7S1U816-F1
#
_entry.id   AF-A0A7S1U816-F1
#
_cell.length_a   1.000
_cell.length_b   1.000
_cell.length_c   1.000
_cell.angle_alpha   90.00
_cell.angle_beta   90.00
_cell.angle_gamma   90.00
#
_symmetry.space_group_name_H-M   'P 1'
#
loop_
_entity.id
_entity.type
_entity.pdbx_description
1 polymer ?
#
loop_
_entity_poly.entity_id
_entity_poly.type
_entity_poly.pdbx_seq_one_letter_code
_entity_poly.pdbx_strand_id
1 'polypeptide(L)'
;TAEGTAAAGATFAAAVDLIEDVAGILANNGGEDALFTAQTYIPLVLGAVLQRCKLADAHGLRDSALDASVYASVLPGGGHVSVITPAEAEEESQREELRGALNPLFSNAVKMAPQASLDFVLNFLGSLPHPLSMAPAAPLDAGLHVLRILSEASFKLKIKCTKSDYKMPKFVRKAQGSAQSQQSLWEPGGGLLELMKAVVTAGVAEHHNPRVALEYFELVTERRYLRAITDAYMDGKAPDFHEVLTNICRDLCGPRGLQHPHARLRARCPYLLQRCVRLVQKHIEPLIAAIYGAIAPILSNPALLAPQDALYLYGTLGTLLASQRDDANPGGLLEQTAGPLVEYVRELTKRRADPLEVSHYIKALTAVTLSVKKYQAQHVPAVQNVIVHTVGAVVNALLADPAQKDVRAAVRITLHRVLPLLPQAVFLSLEAAFRALIEGGDGEDMREVVELYNQVTIVVAGEAMKTKKKPVRDPLAFGGSSPAGIAATR
;
A
#
# COMPACT_ATOMS: atom_id res chain seq x y z
N THR A 1 -16.12 8.24 -36.75
CA THR A 1 -16.07 7.90 -38.18
C THR A 1 -16.49 6.46 -38.36
N ALA A 2 -17.12 6.10 -39.48
CA ALA A 2 -17.56 4.72 -39.77
C ALA A 2 -16.39 3.71 -39.79
N GLU A 3 -15.15 4.19 -39.95
CA GLU A 3 -13.93 3.38 -39.81
C GLU A 3 -13.63 2.96 -38.37
N GLY A 4 -14.04 3.76 -37.36
CA GLY A 4 -13.88 3.41 -35.95
C GLY A 4 -14.84 2.31 -35.47
N THR A 5 -16.00 2.16 -36.11
CA THR A 5 -16.99 1.11 -35.81
C THR A 5 -16.60 -0.24 -36.41
N ALA A 6 -15.97 -0.26 -37.59
CA ALA A 6 -15.45 -1.49 -38.20
C ALA A 6 -14.24 -2.05 -37.45
N ALA A 7 -13.32 -1.17 -37.03
CA ALA A 7 -12.19 -1.56 -36.18
C ALA A 7 -12.66 -2.08 -34.81
N ALA A 8 -13.66 -1.44 -34.19
CA ALA A 8 -14.24 -1.92 -32.94
C ALA A 8 -14.95 -3.28 -33.09
N GLY A 9 -15.63 -3.53 -34.22
CA GLY A 9 -16.27 -4.80 -34.54
C GLY A 9 -15.26 -5.93 -34.76
N ALA A 10 -14.15 -5.68 -35.46
CA ALA A 10 -13.08 -6.65 -35.64
C ALA A 10 -12.34 -6.96 -34.32
N THR A 11 -12.15 -5.95 -33.46
CA THR A 11 -11.56 -6.14 -32.13
C THR A 11 -12.51 -6.92 -31.20
N PHE A 12 -13.83 -6.76 -31.38
CA PHE A 12 -14.85 -7.50 -30.66
C PHE A 12 -14.92 -8.96 -31.10
N ALA A 13 -14.94 -9.24 -32.42
CA ALA A 13 -14.90 -10.60 -32.94
C ALA A 13 -13.63 -11.34 -32.47
N ALA A 14 -12.46 -10.69 -32.56
CA ALA A 14 -11.23 -11.25 -32.06
C ALA A 14 -11.22 -11.46 -30.53
N ALA A 15 -11.94 -10.63 -29.77
CA ALA A 15 -12.09 -10.83 -28.33
C ALA A 15 -13.04 -11.99 -28.00
N VAL A 16 -14.12 -12.17 -28.77
CA VAL A 16 -15.03 -13.31 -28.63
C VAL A 16 -14.33 -14.61 -29.01
N ASP A 17 -13.62 -14.64 -30.15
CA ASP A 17 -12.85 -15.81 -30.60
C ASP A 17 -11.77 -16.18 -29.58
N LEU A 18 -11.03 -15.19 -29.06
CA LEU A 18 -10.03 -15.40 -28.01
C LEU A 18 -10.67 -15.92 -26.71
N ILE A 19 -11.88 -15.49 -26.38
CA ILE A 19 -12.61 -15.93 -25.20
C ILE A 19 -13.14 -17.36 -25.37
N GLU A 20 -13.64 -17.73 -26.55
CA GLU A 20 -14.07 -19.09 -26.89
C GLU A 20 -12.88 -20.05 -26.90
N ASP A 21 -11.74 -19.63 -27.46
CA ASP A 21 -10.50 -20.38 -27.41
C ASP A 21 -10.02 -20.59 -25.96
N VAL A 22 -10.05 -19.54 -25.14
CA VAL A 22 -9.65 -19.63 -23.73
C VAL A 22 -10.62 -20.48 -22.90
N ALA A 23 -11.93 -20.37 -23.15
CA ALA A 23 -12.93 -21.22 -22.52
C ALA A 23 -12.77 -22.70 -22.92
N GLY A 24 -12.46 -22.96 -24.19
CA GLY A 24 -12.16 -24.29 -24.71
C GLY A 24 -10.87 -24.87 -24.15
N ILE A 25 -9.83 -24.05 -23.97
CA ILE A 25 -8.56 -24.46 -23.34
C ILE A 25 -8.77 -24.81 -21.86
N LEU A 26 -9.59 -24.05 -21.14
CA LEU A 26 -9.88 -24.27 -19.72
C LEU A 26 -10.81 -25.47 -19.48
N ALA A 27 -11.79 -25.69 -20.35
CA ALA A 27 -12.66 -26.88 -20.28
C ALA A 27 -11.88 -28.19 -20.49
N ASN A 28 -10.74 -28.12 -21.18
CA ASN A 28 -9.91 -29.28 -21.47
C ASN A 28 -8.75 -29.48 -20.45
N ASN A 29 -8.39 -28.47 -19.64
CA ASN A 29 -7.17 -28.51 -18.81
C ASN A 29 -7.31 -27.98 -17.36
N GLY A 30 -8.47 -27.48 -16.93
CA GLY A 30 -8.68 -26.87 -15.61
C GLY A 30 -9.59 -27.68 -14.68
N GLY A 31 -9.35 -27.58 -13.36
CA GLY A 31 -10.22 -28.13 -12.31
C GLY A 31 -11.59 -27.43 -12.22
N GLU A 32 -12.49 -27.96 -11.38
CA GLU A 32 -13.86 -27.45 -11.22
C GLU A 32 -13.92 -25.95 -10.85
N ASP A 33 -12.95 -25.43 -10.08
CA ASP A 33 -12.95 -24.02 -9.66
C ASP A 33 -12.42 -23.07 -10.77
N ALA A 34 -11.56 -23.53 -11.69
CA ALA A 34 -11.13 -22.80 -12.88
C ALA A 34 -12.27 -22.70 -13.90
N LEU A 35 -13.00 -23.80 -14.11
CA LEU A 35 -14.19 -23.83 -14.95
C LEU A 35 -15.27 -22.89 -14.38
N PHE A 36 -15.50 -22.93 -13.07
CA PHE A 36 -16.47 -22.06 -12.40
C PHE A 36 -16.06 -20.57 -12.47
N THR A 37 -14.77 -20.28 -12.35
CA THR A 37 -14.25 -18.91 -12.51
C THR A 37 -14.41 -18.43 -13.94
N ALA A 38 -14.14 -19.27 -14.94
CA ALA A 38 -14.39 -18.94 -16.35
C ALA A 38 -15.88 -18.69 -16.60
N GLN A 39 -16.76 -19.56 -16.11
CA GLN A 39 -18.21 -19.43 -16.24
C GLN A 39 -18.80 -18.22 -15.51
N THR A 40 -18.13 -17.70 -14.48
CA THR A 40 -18.61 -16.50 -13.75
C THR A 40 -17.99 -15.23 -14.30
N TYR A 41 -16.69 -15.24 -14.57
CA TYR A 41 -15.89 -14.06 -14.92
C TYR A 41 -15.96 -13.72 -16.41
N ILE A 42 -16.05 -14.72 -17.30
CA ILE A 42 -16.21 -14.49 -18.75
C ILE A 42 -17.55 -13.82 -19.03
N PRO A 43 -18.72 -14.30 -18.57
CA PRO A 43 -19.98 -13.58 -18.75
C PRO A 43 -20.00 -12.22 -18.08
N LEU A 44 -19.17 -11.99 -17.06
CA LEU A 44 -19.02 -10.70 -16.40
C LEU A 44 -18.37 -9.67 -17.34
N VAL A 45 -17.24 -10.05 -17.93
CA VAL A 45 -16.50 -9.20 -18.89
C VAL A 45 -17.28 -9.09 -20.19
N LEU A 46 -17.84 -10.19 -20.69
CA LEU A 46 -18.64 -10.25 -21.91
C LEU A 46 -19.93 -9.45 -21.74
N GLY A 47 -20.60 -9.53 -20.59
CA GLY A 47 -21.80 -8.76 -20.27
C GLY A 47 -21.52 -7.26 -20.27
N ALA A 48 -20.40 -6.80 -19.69
CA ALA A 48 -20.01 -5.38 -19.75
C ALA A 48 -19.65 -4.92 -21.17
N VAL A 49 -19.03 -5.78 -21.98
CA VAL A 49 -18.72 -5.49 -23.39
C VAL A 49 -20.00 -5.49 -24.25
N LEU A 50 -20.91 -6.45 -24.01
CA LEU A 50 -22.20 -6.59 -24.70
C LEU A 50 -23.20 -5.49 -24.32
N GLN A 51 -23.19 -5.01 -23.08
CA GLN A 51 -24.03 -3.89 -22.64
C GLN A 51 -23.62 -2.56 -23.32
N ARG A 52 -22.40 -2.50 -23.85
CA ARG A 52 -21.93 -1.45 -24.75
C ARG A 52 -22.35 -1.70 -26.21
N CYS A 53 -22.53 -2.95 -26.59
CA CYS A 53 -23.20 -3.36 -27.81
C CYS A 53 -24.73 -3.41 -27.61
N LYS A 54 -25.35 -2.25 -27.34
CA LYS A 54 -26.81 -2.02 -27.54
C LYS A 54 -27.31 -2.26 -28.99
N LEU A 55 -26.57 -3.04 -29.77
CA LEU A 55 -26.85 -3.58 -31.10
C LEU A 55 -26.99 -5.12 -31.10
N ALA A 56 -26.93 -5.80 -29.94
CA ALA A 56 -27.29 -7.22 -29.87
C ALA A 56 -28.81 -7.47 -30.00
N ASP A 57 -29.63 -6.42 -29.82
CA ASP A 57 -31.05 -6.45 -30.20
C ASP A 57 -31.26 -6.58 -31.73
N ALA A 58 -30.21 -6.44 -32.55
CA ALA A 58 -30.28 -6.69 -33.99
C ALA A 58 -30.02 -8.16 -34.40
N HIS A 59 -29.59 -9.04 -33.49
CA HIS A 59 -29.21 -10.43 -33.82
C HIS A 59 -29.84 -11.52 -32.96
N GLY A 60 -30.85 -11.21 -32.14
CA GLY A 60 -31.77 -12.25 -31.64
C GLY A 60 -31.16 -13.32 -30.74
N LEU A 61 -30.17 -12.99 -29.91
CA LEU A 61 -29.72 -13.87 -28.84
C LEU A 61 -30.63 -13.70 -27.61
N ARG A 62 -31.81 -14.31 -27.68
CA ARG A 62 -32.61 -14.67 -26.51
C ARG A 62 -32.59 -16.19 -26.35
N ASP A 63 -32.52 -16.58 -25.09
CA ASP A 63 -32.71 -17.94 -24.55
C ASP A 63 -31.48 -18.84 -24.52
N SER A 64 -30.68 -18.68 -23.46
CA SER A 64 -30.18 -19.80 -22.62
C SER A 64 -29.12 -19.30 -21.63
N ALA A 65 -29.53 -18.84 -20.46
CA ALA A 65 -28.67 -18.81 -19.26
C ALA A 65 -29.51 -18.39 -18.06
N LEU A 66 -30.22 -19.35 -17.47
CA LEU A 66 -30.63 -19.33 -16.06
C LEU A 66 -31.17 -20.73 -15.76
N ASP A 67 -30.27 -21.64 -15.41
CA ASP A 67 -30.65 -22.75 -14.54
C ASP A 67 -29.69 -22.76 -13.35
N ALA A 68 -30.08 -21.98 -12.35
CA ALA A 68 -29.47 -21.97 -11.03
C ALA A 68 -30.12 -23.06 -10.19
N SER A 69 -29.79 -24.32 -10.46
CA SER A 69 -29.94 -25.38 -9.48
C SER A 69 -29.01 -26.52 -9.87
N VAL A 70 -28.08 -26.88 -8.99
CA VAL A 70 -27.48 -28.22 -8.85
C VAL A 70 -26.42 -28.15 -7.73
N TYR A 71 -26.78 -28.82 -6.63
CA TYR A 71 -26.03 -29.30 -5.46
C TYR A 71 -25.44 -28.36 -4.40
N ALA A 72 -26.10 -28.42 -3.24
CA ALA A 72 -25.49 -28.40 -1.93
C ALA A 72 -25.10 -29.83 -1.51
N SER A 73 -23.92 -30.02 -0.91
CA SER A 73 -23.75 -30.69 0.39
C SER A 73 -22.26 -30.90 0.76
N VAL A 74 -22.06 -31.01 2.07
CA VAL A 74 -20.88 -31.53 2.81
C VAL A 74 -19.92 -30.47 3.42
N LEU A 75 -20.20 -30.14 4.68
CA LEU A 75 -19.22 -29.84 5.75
C LEU A 75 -18.79 -31.18 6.43
N PRO A 76 -17.84 -31.29 7.40
CA PRO A 76 -17.07 -30.26 8.12
C PRO A 76 -15.57 -30.56 8.41
N GLY A 77 -14.83 -29.53 8.84
CA GLY A 77 -13.99 -29.57 10.05
C GLY A 77 -12.49 -29.89 9.91
N GLY A 78 -11.66 -29.09 10.60
CA GLY A 78 -10.28 -29.44 10.97
C GLY A 78 -9.26 -28.37 10.63
N GLY A 79 -8.70 -27.71 11.64
CA GLY A 79 -7.64 -26.72 11.49
C GLY A 79 -6.40 -27.34 10.85
N HIS A 80 -6.17 -27.01 9.59
CA HIS A 80 -4.94 -27.33 8.86
C HIS A 80 -4.22 -26.03 8.52
N VAL A 81 -2.94 -25.97 8.85
CA VAL A 81 -1.99 -25.09 8.16
C VAL A 81 -2.14 -25.42 6.68
N SER A 82 -2.73 -24.52 5.88
CA SER A 82 -3.00 -24.80 4.47
C SER A 82 -1.69 -24.84 3.70
N VAL A 83 -1.17 -26.06 3.55
CA VAL A 83 -0.18 -26.34 2.53
C VAL A 83 -0.97 -26.35 1.23
N ILE A 84 -0.84 -25.29 0.44
CA ILE A 84 -1.42 -25.22 -0.90
C ILE A 84 -0.90 -26.43 -1.66
N THR A 85 -1.81 -27.28 -2.13
CA THR A 85 -1.42 -28.46 -2.90
C THR A 85 -0.87 -28.01 -4.27
N PRO A 86 0.02 -28.78 -4.91
CA PRO A 86 0.51 -28.45 -6.25
C PRO A 86 -0.62 -28.23 -7.27
N ALA A 87 -1.72 -28.97 -7.15
CA ALA A 87 -2.90 -28.82 -8.00
C ALA A 87 -3.63 -27.48 -7.77
N GLU A 88 -3.84 -27.10 -6.50
CA GLU A 88 -4.42 -25.78 -6.16
C GLU A 88 -3.53 -24.62 -6.66
N ALA A 89 -2.20 -24.79 -6.60
CA ALA A 89 -1.26 -23.80 -7.10
C ALA A 89 -1.30 -23.66 -8.63
N GLU A 90 -1.42 -24.77 -9.35
CA GLU A 90 -1.55 -24.79 -10.81
C GLU A 90 -2.87 -24.16 -11.25
N GLU A 91 -3.98 -24.51 -10.60
CA GLU A 91 -5.29 -23.91 -10.87
C GLU A 91 -5.32 -22.41 -10.54
N GLU A 92 -4.63 -21.98 -9.47
CA GLU A 92 -4.46 -20.57 -9.18
C GLU A 92 -3.64 -19.86 -10.26
N SER A 93 -2.57 -20.48 -10.77
CA SER A 93 -1.75 -19.93 -11.86
C SER A 93 -2.57 -19.73 -13.12
N GLN A 94 -3.29 -20.76 -13.58
CA GLN A 94 -4.17 -20.68 -14.76
C GLN A 94 -5.22 -19.58 -14.62
N ARG A 95 -5.77 -19.43 -13.42
CA ARG A 95 -6.76 -18.37 -13.13
C ARG A 95 -6.15 -16.98 -13.17
N GLU A 96 -4.93 -16.79 -12.65
CA GLU A 96 -4.23 -15.50 -12.75
C GLU A 96 -3.79 -15.18 -14.18
N GLU A 97 -3.43 -16.19 -14.98
CA GLU A 97 -3.20 -16.03 -16.42
C GLU A 97 -4.48 -15.57 -17.14
N LEU A 98 -5.62 -16.20 -16.85
CA LEU A 98 -6.92 -15.80 -17.38
C LEU A 98 -7.28 -14.35 -17.00
N ARG A 99 -7.09 -13.98 -15.73
CA ARG A 99 -7.24 -12.59 -15.28
C ARG A 99 -6.32 -11.65 -16.06
N GLY A 100 -5.06 -12.04 -16.21
CA GLY A 100 -4.08 -11.30 -17.01
C GLY A 100 -4.54 -11.03 -18.43
N ALA A 101 -5.16 -12.02 -19.09
CA ALA A 101 -5.70 -11.89 -20.44
C ALA A 101 -6.96 -11.01 -20.52
N LEU A 102 -7.85 -11.08 -19.52
CA LEU A 102 -9.13 -10.37 -19.52
C LEU A 102 -9.05 -8.94 -18.97
N ASN A 103 -8.07 -8.64 -18.12
CA ASN A 103 -7.87 -7.31 -17.53
C ASN A 103 -7.76 -6.20 -18.58
N PRO A 104 -6.97 -6.33 -19.68
CA PRO A 104 -6.93 -5.35 -20.75
C PRO A 104 -8.28 -5.14 -21.44
N LEU A 105 -9.06 -6.19 -21.64
CA LEU A 105 -10.37 -6.13 -22.29
C LEU A 105 -11.36 -5.33 -21.43
N PHE A 106 -11.50 -5.69 -20.15
CA PHE A 106 -12.38 -4.96 -19.25
C PHE A 106 -11.89 -3.52 -19.01
N SER A 107 -10.57 -3.31 -18.89
CA SER A 107 -9.99 -1.96 -18.80
C SER A 107 -10.36 -1.10 -20.00
N ASN A 108 -10.33 -1.66 -21.22
CA ASN A 108 -10.75 -0.96 -22.42
C ASN A 108 -12.27 -0.73 -22.45
N ALA A 109 -13.08 -1.69 -21.99
CA ALA A 109 -14.52 -1.49 -21.85
C ALA A 109 -14.84 -0.30 -20.91
N VAL A 110 -14.17 -0.23 -19.75
CA VAL A 110 -14.29 0.89 -18.81
C VAL A 110 -13.89 2.22 -19.45
N LYS A 111 -12.78 2.25 -20.21
CA LYS A 111 -12.35 3.47 -20.94
C LYS A 111 -13.40 3.99 -21.88
N MET A 112 -14.14 3.09 -22.50
CA MET A 112 -15.04 3.44 -23.57
C MET A 112 -16.52 3.57 -23.13
N ALA A 113 -16.91 2.97 -22.01
CA ALA A 113 -18.23 3.13 -21.38
C ALA A 113 -18.13 3.00 -19.85
N PRO A 114 -17.60 4.03 -19.17
CA PRO A 114 -17.33 3.97 -17.73
C PRO A 114 -18.61 3.80 -16.90
N GLN A 115 -19.70 4.48 -17.27
CA GLN A 115 -20.97 4.38 -16.53
C GLN A 115 -21.61 3.00 -16.69
N ALA A 116 -21.67 2.46 -17.91
CA ALA A 116 -22.23 1.12 -18.13
C ALA A 116 -21.41 0.05 -17.38
N SER A 117 -20.08 0.20 -17.34
CA SER A 117 -19.21 -0.71 -16.59
C SER A 117 -19.45 -0.61 -15.07
N LEU A 118 -19.72 0.59 -14.54
CA LEU A 118 -20.12 0.76 -13.14
C LEU A 118 -21.49 0.14 -12.87
N ASP A 119 -22.50 0.40 -13.71
CA ASP A 119 -23.85 -0.13 -13.56
C ASP A 119 -23.83 -1.67 -13.58
N PHE A 120 -23.01 -2.23 -14.47
CA PHE A 120 -22.74 -3.65 -14.55
C PHE A 120 -22.22 -4.22 -13.22
N VAL A 121 -21.15 -3.64 -12.67
CA VAL A 121 -20.58 -4.08 -11.38
C VAL A 121 -21.56 -3.89 -10.22
N LEU A 122 -22.31 -2.79 -10.20
CA LEU A 122 -23.35 -2.52 -9.20
C LEU A 122 -24.45 -3.58 -9.21
N ASN A 123 -24.96 -3.91 -10.40
CA ASN A 123 -26.00 -4.93 -10.55
C ASN A 123 -25.47 -6.32 -10.18
N PHE A 124 -24.24 -6.65 -10.59
CA PHE A 124 -23.62 -7.91 -10.25
C PHE A 124 -23.43 -8.06 -8.74
N LEU A 125 -22.75 -7.13 -8.07
CA LEU A 125 -22.54 -7.20 -6.62
C LEU A 125 -23.86 -7.12 -5.85
N GLY A 126 -24.84 -6.36 -6.33
CA GLY A 126 -26.18 -6.27 -5.74
C GLY A 126 -27.06 -7.51 -5.97
N SER A 127 -26.67 -8.42 -6.86
CA SER A 127 -27.35 -9.71 -7.07
C SER A 127 -26.87 -10.81 -6.12
N LEU A 128 -25.73 -10.60 -5.45
CA LEU A 128 -25.17 -11.56 -4.51
C LEU A 128 -25.96 -11.56 -3.18
N PRO A 129 -25.95 -12.68 -2.43
CA PRO A 129 -26.55 -12.76 -1.11
C PRO A 129 -25.98 -11.70 -0.15
N HIS A 130 -26.85 -11.11 0.67
CA HIS A 130 -26.47 -10.17 1.72
C HIS A 130 -26.69 -10.76 3.12
N PRO A 131 -25.80 -10.54 4.09
CA PRO A 131 -24.55 -9.76 3.99
C PRO A 131 -23.52 -10.41 3.05
N LEU A 132 -22.64 -9.62 2.43
CA LEU A 132 -21.69 -10.15 1.43
C LEU A 132 -20.71 -11.17 2.04
N SER A 133 -20.56 -11.20 3.37
CA SER A 133 -19.83 -12.26 4.07
C SER A 133 -20.37 -13.67 3.82
N MET A 134 -21.65 -13.79 3.45
CA MET A 134 -22.35 -15.05 3.16
C MET A 134 -22.49 -15.33 1.66
N ALA A 135 -22.02 -14.43 0.79
CA ALA A 135 -22.05 -14.66 -0.64
C ALA A 135 -21.11 -15.81 -1.03
N PRO A 136 -21.35 -16.53 -2.14
CA PRO A 136 -20.42 -17.55 -2.59
C PRO A 136 -19.05 -16.93 -2.93
N ALA A 137 -17.97 -17.62 -2.59
CA ALA A 137 -16.62 -17.05 -2.62
C ALA A 137 -16.18 -16.64 -4.04
N ALA A 138 -16.36 -17.52 -5.01
CA ALA A 138 -15.93 -17.29 -6.39
C ALA A 138 -16.61 -16.09 -7.08
N PRO A 139 -17.95 -15.92 -7.06
CA PRO A 139 -18.58 -14.74 -7.65
C PRO A 139 -18.25 -13.45 -6.89
N LEU A 140 -18.12 -13.50 -5.56
CA LEU A 140 -17.71 -12.31 -4.81
C LEU A 140 -16.26 -11.90 -5.13
N ASP A 141 -15.32 -12.85 -5.16
CA ASP A 141 -13.93 -12.63 -5.57
C ASP A 141 -13.84 -12.03 -6.99
N ALA A 142 -14.59 -12.60 -7.95
CA ALA A 142 -14.71 -12.07 -9.30
C ALA A 142 -15.25 -10.63 -9.32
N GLY A 143 -16.32 -10.35 -8.58
CA GLY A 143 -16.92 -9.02 -8.50
C GLY A 143 -15.99 -7.97 -7.90
N LEU A 144 -15.29 -8.30 -6.82
CA LEU A 144 -14.29 -7.42 -6.20
C LEU A 144 -13.10 -7.16 -7.14
N HIS A 145 -12.66 -8.20 -7.86
CA HIS A 145 -11.59 -8.07 -8.84
C HIS A 145 -11.97 -7.15 -10.01
N VAL A 146 -13.17 -7.32 -10.57
CA VAL A 146 -13.68 -6.43 -11.62
C VAL A 146 -13.89 -5.00 -11.11
N LEU A 147 -14.34 -4.83 -9.87
CA LEU A 147 -14.41 -3.51 -9.24
C LEU A 147 -13.03 -2.86 -9.11
N ARG A 148 -11.98 -3.63 -8.81
CA ARG A 148 -10.59 -3.15 -8.79
C ARG A 148 -10.09 -2.73 -10.18
N ILE A 149 -10.44 -3.46 -11.23
CA ILE A 149 -10.07 -3.04 -12.60
C ILE A 149 -10.86 -1.79 -13.00
N LEU A 150 -12.14 -1.71 -12.61
CA LEU A 150 -12.98 -0.53 -12.82
C LEU A 150 -12.36 0.69 -12.15
N SER A 151 -11.92 0.57 -10.89
CA SER A 151 -11.24 1.68 -10.21
C SER A 151 -9.94 2.07 -10.93
N GLU A 152 -9.13 1.09 -11.32
CA GLU A 152 -7.87 1.34 -12.00
C GLU A 152 -8.03 1.95 -13.41
N ALA A 153 -9.04 1.56 -14.16
CA ALA A 153 -9.27 2.11 -15.48
C ALA A 153 -9.93 3.50 -15.41
N SER A 154 -10.88 3.69 -14.49
CA SER A 154 -11.67 4.92 -14.37
C SER A 154 -10.84 6.13 -13.95
N PHE A 155 -9.84 5.97 -13.09
CA PHE A 155 -9.03 7.10 -12.63
C PHE A 155 -8.08 7.65 -13.72
N LYS A 156 -7.70 6.84 -14.72
CA LYS A 156 -6.93 7.33 -15.89
C LYS A 156 -7.77 8.23 -16.80
N LEU A 157 -9.08 8.20 -16.63
CA LEU A 157 -10.06 8.95 -17.37
C LEU A 157 -10.49 10.14 -16.51
N LYS A 158 -10.08 11.36 -16.85
CA LYS A 158 -10.69 12.56 -16.28
C LYS A 158 -12.11 12.77 -16.85
N ILE A 159 -12.98 11.77 -16.77
CA ILE A 159 -14.31 11.80 -17.39
C ILE A 159 -15.34 12.30 -16.38
N LYS A 160 -16.01 13.41 -16.75
CA LYS A 160 -17.22 13.91 -16.11
C LYS A 160 -18.40 13.10 -16.65
N CYS A 161 -19.19 12.43 -15.80
CA CYS A 161 -20.35 11.66 -16.25
C CYS A 161 -21.59 12.57 -16.36
N THR A 162 -22.37 12.40 -17.43
CA THR A 162 -23.66 13.08 -17.64
C THR A 162 -24.79 12.36 -16.92
N LYS A 163 -25.64 13.11 -16.21
CA LYS A 163 -26.84 12.57 -15.57
C LYS A 163 -27.83 12.04 -16.62
N SER A 164 -28.18 10.78 -16.55
CA SER A 164 -29.51 10.33 -16.98
C SER A 164 -30.02 9.26 -16.03
N ASP A 165 -31.12 9.57 -15.34
CA ASP A 165 -32.19 8.71 -14.83
C ASP A 165 -31.85 7.24 -14.48
N TYR A 166 -31.31 6.99 -13.28
CA TYR A 166 -31.31 5.62 -12.72
C TYR A 166 -31.66 5.55 -11.24
N LYS A 167 -32.46 4.51 -10.93
CA LYS A 167 -32.88 4.08 -9.59
C LYS A 167 -31.79 3.19 -8.98
N MET A 168 -30.88 3.77 -8.19
CA MET A 168 -29.86 3.05 -7.39
C MET A 168 -30.47 1.89 -6.55
N PRO A 169 -29.72 0.81 -6.24
CA PRO A 169 -30.15 -0.23 -5.29
C PRO A 169 -30.47 0.34 -3.89
N LYS A 170 -31.40 -0.29 -3.16
CA LYS A 170 -31.95 0.26 -1.89
C LYS A 170 -30.90 0.48 -0.80
N PHE A 171 -29.80 -0.27 -0.79
CA PHE A 171 -28.70 -0.08 0.18
C PHE A 171 -27.85 1.16 -0.11
N VAL A 172 -27.76 1.61 -1.37
CA VAL A 172 -27.04 2.83 -1.77
C VAL A 172 -27.93 4.08 -1.62
N ARG A 173 -29.27 3.95 -1.74
CA ARG A 173 -30.21 5.08 -1.67
C ARG A 173 -30.23 5.85 -0.35
N LYS A 174 -29.83 5.25 0.77
CA LYS A 174 -29.81 5.94 2.07
C LYS A 174 -28.68 6.98 2.17
N ALA A 175 -27.72 6.99 1.24
CA ALA A 175 -26.52 7.83 1.29
C ALA A 175 -26.59 9.12 0.46
N GLN A 176 -27.65 9.39 -0.33
CA GLN A 176 -27.68 10.56 -1.22
C GLN A 176 -28.82 11.54 -0.92
N GLY A 177 -28.43 12.72 -0.43
CA GLY A 177 -29.19 13.96 -0.59
C GLY A 177 -29.16 14.43 -2.04
N SER A 178 -30.26 15.04 -2.48
CA SER A 178 -30.54 15.47 -3.85
C SER A 178 -29.55 16.53 -4.38
N ALA A 179 -28.69 16.19 -5.36
CA ALA A 179 -27.99 17.19 -6.18
C ALA A 179 -27.53 16.67 -7.55
N GLN A 180 -28.26 16.99 -8.62
CA GLN A 180 -27.99 18.27 -9.29
C GLN A 180 -26.78 18.47 -10.24
N SER A 181 -25.67 17.70 -10.30
CA SER A 181 -24.59 17.97 -11.31
C SER A 181 -23.88 16.75 -11.96
N GLN A 182 -23.17 16.99 -13.07
CA GLN A 182 -22.31 16.03 -13.78
C GLN A 182 -21.11 15.65 -12.91
N GLN A 183 -21.25 14.63 -12.06
CA GLN A 183 -20.19 14.23 -11.14
C GLN A 183 -19.25 13.21 -11.78
N SER A 184 -17.95 13.39 -11.56
CA SER A 184 -16.95 12.35 -11.84
C SER A 184 -17.27 11.09 -11.03
N LEU A 185 -16.95 9.89 -11.55
CA LEU A 185 -17.16 8.62 -10.83
C LEU A 185 -16.53 8.61 -9.43
N TRP A 186 -15.44 9.35 -9.28
CA TRP A 186 -14.64 9.47 -8.06
C TRP A 186 -14.99 10.67 -7.19
N GLU A 187 -15.87 11.56 -7.66
CA GLU A 187 -16.32 12.68 -6.85
C GLU A 187 -17.29 12.23 -5.75
N PRO A 188 -17.48 13.02 -4.70
CA PRO A 188 -18.48 12.75 -3.66
C PRO A 188 -19.89 12.72 -4.27
N GLY A 189 -20.63 11.63 -4.01
CA GLY A 189 -21.89 11.35 -4.70
C GLY A 189 -21.73 10.63 -6.07
N GLY A 190 -20.49 10.46 -6.54
CA GLY A 190 -20.17 9.62 -7.69
C GLY A 190 -20.36 8.13 -7.36
N GLY A 191 -20.97 7.39 -8.29
CA GLY A 191 -21.41 6.03 -8.00
C GLY A 191 -20.29 5.03 -7.68
N LEU A 192 -19.06 5.26 -8.14
CA LEU A 192 -17.91 4.39 -7.82
C LEU A 192 -17.38 4.63 -6.41
N LEU A 193 -17.23 5.89 -5.98
CA LEU A 193 -16.79 6.18 -4.62
C LEU A 193 -17.80 5.65 -3.58
N GLU A 194 -19.09 5.84 -3.83
CA GLU A 194 -20.16 5.33 -2.96
C GLU A 194 -20.21 3.79 -2.94
N LEU A 195 -20.00 3.13 -4.08
CA LEU A 195 -19.88 1.67 -4.14
C LEU A 195 -18.70 1.19 -3.28
N MET A 196 -17.53 1.81 -3.40
CA MET A 196 -16.35 1.42 -2.63
C MET A 196 -16.57 1.59 -1.12
N LYS A 197 -17.22 2.68 -0.69
CA LYS A 197 -17.63 2.87 0.72
C LYS A 197 -18.63 1.80 1.18
N ALA A 198 -19.59 1.43 0.33
CA ALA A 198 -20.54 0.38 0.63
C ALA A 198 -19.86 -0.99 0.79
N VAL A 199 -18.84 -1.30 -0.03
CA VAL A 199 -18.06 -2.54 0.10
C VAL A 199 -17.35 -2.64 1.44
N VAL A 200 -16.81 -1.53 1.97
CA VAL A 200 -16.18 -1.48 3.31
C VAL A 200 -17.16 -1.85 4.42
N THR A 201 -18.42 -1.45 4.29
CA THR A 201 -19.45 -1.70 5.32
C THR A 201 -20.28 -2.98 5.08
N ALA A 202 -20.12 -3.64 3.93
CA ALA A 202 -20.90 -4.81 3.54
C ALA A 202 -20.45 -6.14 4.20
N GLY A 203 -19.44 -6.10 5.08
CA GLY A 203 -18.94 -7.28 5.79
C GLY A 203 -18.02 -8.17 4.96
N VAL A 204 -17.50 -7.71 3.82
CA VAL A 204 -16.62 -8.52 2.95
C VAL A 204 -15.36 -9.00 3.68
N ALA A 205 -14.82 -8.21 4.60
CA ALA A 205 -13.68 -8.59 5.45
C ALA A 205 -13.95 -9.81 6.36
N GLU A 206 -15.21 -10.15 6.60
CA GLU A 206 -15.63 -11.28 7.44
C GLU A 206 -15.79 -12.59 6.66
N HIS A 207 -15.58 -12.54 5.35
CA HIS A 207 -15.76 -13.69 4.50
C HIS A 207 -14.77 -14.81 4.88
N HIS A 208 -15.27 -16.04 5.01
CA HIS A 208 -14.50 -17.21 5.45
C HIS A 208 -13.39 -17.60 4.48
N ASN A 209 -13.58 -17.35 3.18
CA ASN A 209 -12.57 -17.63 2.16
C ASN A 209 -11.44 -16.54 2.18
N PRO A 210 -10.18 -16.92 2.43
CA PRO A 210 -9.06 -15.97 2.58
C PRO A 210 -8.74 -15.21 1.29
N ARG A 211 -9.11 -15.74 0.12
CA ARG A 211 -8.92 -15.07 -1.17
C ARG A 211 -9.82 -13.85 -1.32
N VAL A 212 -11.09 -13.99 -0.95
CA VAL A 212 -12.06 -12.88 -0.95
C VAL A 212 -11.59 -11.77 -0.02
N ALA A 213 -11.13 -12.14 1.19
CA ALA A 213 -10.57 -11.19 2.14
C ALA A 213 -9.32 -10.49 1.58
N LEU A 214 -8.45 -11.23 0.89
CA LEU A 214 -7.26 -10.65 0.23
C LEU A 214 -7.64 -9.66 -0.87
N GLU A 215 -8.56 -10.01 -1.77
CA GLU A 215 -9.02 -9.12 -2.84
C GLU A 215 -9.71 -7.88 -2.27
N TYR A 216 -10.48 -8.03 -1.18
CA TYR A 216 -11.01 -6.91 -0.42
C TYR A 216 -9.92 -5.97 0.10
N PHE A 217 -8.87 -6.49 0.76
CA PHE A 217 -7.80 -5.65 1.28
C PHE A 217 -7.00 -4.96 0.17
N GLU A 218 -6.74 -5.62 -0.96
CA GLU A 218 -6.12 -4.99 -2.12
C GLU A 218 -6.98 -3.85 -2.67
N LEU A 219 -8.30 -4.05 -2.73
CA LEU A 219 -9.27 -3.06 -3.20
C LEU A 219 -9.36 -1.83 -2.27
N VAL A 220 -9.53 -2.04 -0.96
CA VAL A 220 -9.75 -0.91 -0.02
C VAL A 220 -8.46 -0.18 0.35
N THR A 221 -7.30 -0.82 0.16
CA THR A 221 -5.99 -0.14 0.32
C THR A 221 -5.43 0.39 -0.99
N GLU A 222 -6.21 0.30 -2.08
CA GLU A 222 -5.80 0.82 -3.38
C GLU A 222 -5.59 2.34 -3.30
N ARG A 223 -4.47 2.79 -3.89
CA ARG A 223 -4.03 4.18 -3.81
C ARG A 223 -5.09 5.20 -4.25
N ARG A 224 -5.89 4.83 -5.23
CA ARG A 224 -6.86 5.73 -5.88
C ARG A 224 -8.06 5.94 -5.00
N TYR A 225 -8.59 4.86 -4.43
CA TYR A 225 -9.70 4.94 -3.49
C TYR A 225 -9.33 5.75 -2.25
N LEU A 226 -8.22 5.42 -1.60
CA LEU A 226 -7.77 6.14 -0.40
C LEU A 226 -7.48 7.62 -0.69
N ARG A 227 -6.96 7.96 -1.88
CA ARG A 227 -6.79 9.35 -2.30
C ARG A 227 -8.13 10.04 -2.54
N ALA A 228 -9.04 9.43 -3.29
CA ALA A 228 -10.33 10.01 -3.61
C ALA A 228 -11.16 10.30 -2.35
N ILE A 229 -11.20 9.37 -1.40
CA ILE A 229 -11.93 9.58 -0.13
C ILE A 229 -11.25 10.63 0.77
N THR A 230 -9.92 10.72 0.72
CA THR A 230 -9.18 11.78 1.43
C THR A 230 -9.44 13.16 0.83
N ASP A 231 -9.39 13.28 -0.49
CA ASP A 231 -9.68 14.53 -1.21
C ASP A 231 -11.14 14.97 -0.94
N ALA A 232 -12.09 14.02 -0.97
CA ALA A 232 -13.48 14.25 -0.61
C ALA A 232 -13.68 14.74 0.84
N TYR A 233 -12.90 14.22 1.77
CA TYR A 233 -12.90 14.66 3.17
C TYR A 233 -12.38 16.10 3.31
N MET A 234 -11.27 16.43 2.64
CA MET A 234 -10.70 17.78 2.65
C MET A 234 -11.64 18.83 2.06
N ASP A 235 -12.47 18.43 1.09
CA ASP A 235 -13.53 19.24 0.48
C ASP A 235 -14.79 19.38 1.37
N GLY A 236 -14.84 18.74 2.54
CA GLY A 236 -16.00 18.73 3.44
C GLY A 236 -17.19 17.88 2.94
N LYS A 237 -16.95 16.96 2.00
CA LYS A 237 -17.99 16.18 1.31
C LYS A 237 -18.03 14.69 1.69
N ALA A 238 -17.11 14.22 2.52
CA ALA A 238 -17.08 12.85 3.06
C ALA A 238 -17.04 12.87 4.60
N PRO A 239 -18.17 13.14 5.28
CA PRO A 239 -18.24 13.18 6.75
C PRO A 239 -17.95 11.81 7.39
N ASP A 240 -18.18 10.74 6.65
CA ASP A 240 -17.97 9.33 7.00
C ASP A 240 -16.51 8.87 6.86
N PHE A 241 -15.60 9.72 6.38
CA PHE A 241 -14.19 9.35 6.12
C PHE A 241 -13.50 8.68 7.32
N HIS A 242 -13.65 9.24 8.52
CA HIS A 242 -13.03 8.68 9.73
C HIS A 242 -13.60 7.32 10.09
N GLU A 243 -14.89 7.09 9.89
CA GLU A 243 -15.53 5.79 10.12
C GLU A 243 -15.01 4.74 9.13
N VAL A 244 -14.99 5.08 7.84
CA VAL A 244 -14.46 4.21 6.77
C VAL A 244 -13.00 3.86 7.04
N LEU A 245 -12.16 4.84 7.34
CA LEU A 245 -10.75 4.61 7.66
C LEU A 245 -10.57 3.75 8.91
N THR A 246 -11.38 3.99 9.95
CA THR A 246 -11.38 3.18 11.17
C THR A 246 -11.73 1.72 10.87
N ASN A 247 -12.76 1.48 10.05
CA ASN A 247 -13.17 0.13 9.65
C ASN A 247 -12.05 -0.60 8.89
N ILE A 248 -11.43 0.06 7.89
CA ILE A 248 -10.31 -0.51 7.12
C ILE A 248 -9.13 -0.85 8.05
N CYS A 249 -8.74 0.07 8.94
CA CYS A 249 -7.61 -0.16 9.84
C CYS A 249 -7.93 -1.26 10.87
N ARG A 250 -9.15 -1.29 11.40
CA ARG A 250 -9.61 -2.34 12.34
C ARG A 250 -9.56 -3.71 11.68
N ASP A 251 -10.06 -3.84 10.46
CA ASP A 251 -10.08 -5.11 9.74
C ASP A 251 -8.64 -5.56 9.42
N LEU A 252 -7.77 -4.66 8.95
CA LEU A 252 -6.37 -4.96 8.67
C LEU A 252 -5.57 -5.35 9.92
N CYS A 253 -5.76 -4.64 11.04
CA CYS A 253 -4.96 -4.82 12.25
C CYS A 253 -5.43 -5.99 13.13
N GLY A 254 -6.65 -6.48 12.90
CA GLY A 254 -7.29 -7.49 13.73
C GLY A 254 -7.15 -8.93 13.21
N PRO A 255 -8.05 -9.84 13.66
CA PRO A 255 -8.06 -11.26 13.27
C PRO A 255 -8.35 -11.50 11.79
N ARG A 256 -8.87 -10.49 11.08
CA ARG A 256 -9.17 -10.58 9.65
C ARG A 256 -7.95 -10.31 8.77
N GLY A 257 -6.92 -9.64 9.29
CA GLY A 257 -5.72 -9.26 8.54
C GLY A 257 -4.43 -9.75 9.18
N LEU A 258 -3.74 -8.89 9.94
CA LEU A 258 -2.43 -9.18 10.54
C LEU A 258 -2.40 -10.42 11.44
N GLN A 259 -3.53 -10.79 12.03
CA GLN A 259 -3.64 -11.96 12.91
C GLN A 259 -4.39 -13.12 12.24
N HIS A 260 -4.60 -13.05 10.93
CA HIS A 260 -5.36 -14.06 10.20
C HIS A 260 -4.66 -15.43 10.22
N PRO A 261 -5.39 -16.56 10.35
CA PRO A 261 -4.80 -17.90 10.39
C PRO A 261 -4.12 -18.31 9.08
N HIS A 262 -4.65 -17.86 7.93
CA HIS A 262 -4.10 -18.17 6.61
C HIS A 262 -2.77 -17.42 6.36
N ALA A 263 -1.69 -18.16 6.16
CA ALA A 263 -0.32 -17.63 6.08
C ALA A 263 -0.12 -16.59 4.97
N ARG A 264 -0.65 -16.82 3.77
CA ARG A 264 -0.51 -15.88 2.64
C ARG A 264 -1.21 -14.54 2.88
N LEU A 265 -2.38 -14.58 3.52
CA LEU A 265 -3.13 -13.36 3.84
C LEU A 265 -2.38 -12.59 4.92
N ARG A 266 -1.97 -13.28 5.98
CA ARG A 266 -1.16 -12.73 7.07
C ARG A 266 0.14 -12.09 6.58
N ALA A 267 0.85 -12.72 5.64
CA ALA A 267 2.09 -12.19 5.06
C ALA A 267 1.84 -10.95 4.19
N ARG A 268 0.68 -10.85 3.54
CA ARG A 268 0.35 -9.72 2.66
C ARG A 268 -0.14 -8.49 3.41
N CYS A 269 -0.84 -8.67 4.53
CA CYS A 269 -1.41 -7.58 5.32
C CYS A 269 -0.40 -6.51 5.81
N PRO A 270 0.83 -6.85 6.26
CA PRO A 270 1.86 -5.88 6.62
C PRO A 270 2.14 -4.84 5.53
N TYR A 271 2.27 -5.31 4.28
CA TYR A 271 2.47 -4.45 3.13
C TYR A 271 1.26 -3.55 2.86
N LEU A 272 0.05 -4.10 2.89
CA LEU A 272 -1.19 -3.37 2.64
C LEU A 272 -1.48 -2.33 3.73
N LEU A 273 -1.20 -2.66 4.99
CA LEU A 273 -1.28 -1.73 6.10
C LEU A 273 -0.29 -0.57 5.92
N GLN A 274 0.97 -0.87 5.61
CA GLN A 274 1.97 0.17 5.38
C GLN A 274 1.60 1.06 4.19
N ARG A 275 1.02 0.49 3.13
CA ARG A 275 0.50 1.23 1.97
C ARG A 275 -0.64 2.17 2.43
N CYS A 276 -1.61 1.64 3.16
CA CYS A 276 -2.76 2.39 3.67
C CYS A 276 -2.31 3.58 4.53
N VAL A 277 -1.51 3.33 5.57
CA VAL A 277 -1.03 4.36 6.50
C VAL A 277 -0.22 5.45 5.79
N ARG A 278 0.62 5.08 4.82
CA ARG A 278 1.38 6.08 4.02
C ARG A 278 0.49 6.98 3.18
N LEU A 279 -0.64 6.48 2.67
CA LEU A 279 -1.55 7.25 1.83
C LEU A 279 -2.42 8.21 2.62
N VAL A 280 -2.85 7.82 3.83
CA VAL A 280 -3.69 8.64 4.71
C VAL A 280 -2.90 9.28 5.85
N GLN A 281 -1.58 9.43 5.70
CA GLN A 281 -0.64 9.81 6.76
C GLN A 281 -1.09 11.03 7.58
N LYS A 282 -1.69 12.05 6.94
CA LYS A 282 -2.14 13.29 7.60
C LYS A 282 -3.39 13.13 8.46
N HIS A 283 -4.10 12.01 8.32
CA HIS A 283 -5.39 11.76 8.97
C HIS A 283 -5.37 10.53 9.88
N ILE A 284 -4.26 9.81 9.95
CA ILE A 284 -4.14 8.57 10.73
C ILE A 284 -4.02 8.81 12.24
N GLU A 285 -3.81 10.06 12.66
CA GLU A 285 -3.51 10.43 14.05
C GLU A 285 -4.46 9.79 15.09
N PRO A 286 -5.80 9.82 14.93
CA PRO A 286 -6.72 9.23 15.91
C PRO A 286 -6.58 7.70 16.05
N LEU A 287 -5.97 7.05 15.08
CA LEU A 287 -5.81 5.60 15.01
C LEU A 287 -4.42 5.11 15.41
N ILE A 288 -3.46 6.02 15.68
CA ILE A 288 -2.07 5.63 15.94
C ILE A 288 -1.97 4.66 17.11
N ALA A 289 -2.62 4.94 18.24
CA ALA A 289 -2.56 4.08 19.42
C ALA A 289 -3.11 2.66 19.15
N ALA A 290 -4.22 2.58 18.41
CA ALA A 290 -4.84 1.31 18.06
C ALA A 290 -3.96 0.48 17.10
N ILE A 291 -3.41 1.12 16.07
CA ILE A 291 -2.53 0.44 15.09
C ILE A 291 -1.23 0.01 15.78
N TYR A 292 -0.62 0.88 16.61
CA TYR A 292 0.58 0.56 17.36
C TYR A 292 0.36 -0.65 18.29
N GLY A 293 -0.74 -0.65 19.04
CA GLY A 293 -1.12 -1.75 19.93
C GLY A 293 -1.33 -3.08 19.22
N ALA A 294 -1.74 -3.06 17.95
CA ALA A 294 -1.87 -4.27 17.14
C ALA A 294 -0.53 -4.77 16.57
N ILE A 295 0.38 -3.86 16.21
CA ILE A 295 1.67 -4.21 15.60
C ILE A 295 2.69 -4.68 16.65
N ALA A 296 2.75 -4.03 17.82
CA ALA A 296 3.80 -4.28 18.81
C ALA A 296 3.88 -5.75 19.30
N PRO A 297 2.76 -6.46 19.59
CA PRO A 297 2.79 -7.87 19.99
C PRO A 297 3.32 -8.79 18.89
N ILE A 298 3.01 -8.46 17.63
CA ILE A 298 3.41 -9.24 16.46
C ILE A 298 4.94 -9.14 16.26
N LEU A 299 5.49 -7.93 16.39
CA LEU A 299 6.95 -7.71 16.30
C LEU A 299 7.72 -8.25 17.50
N SER A 300 7.06 -8.47 18.63
CA SER A 300 7.67 -9.09 19.81
C SER A 300 7.90 -10.60 19.63
N ASN A 301 7.26 -11.23 18.63
CA ASN A 301 7.46 -12.63 18.27
C ASN A 301 7.80 -12.77 16.78
N PRO A 302 9.05 -12.45 16.39
CA PRO A 302 9.47 -12.44 14.98
C PRO A 302 9.39 -13.82 14.29
N ALA A 303 9.32 -14.93 15.05
CA ALA A 303 9.14 -16.27 14.49
C ALA A 303 7.81 -16.44 13.74
N LEU A 304 6.84 -15.54 13.94
CA LEU A 304 5.53 -15.58 13.28
C LEU A 304 5.50 -14.86 11.93
N LEU A 305 6.58 -14.19 11.54
CA LEU A 305 6.66 -13.32 10.37
C LEU A 305 7.86 -13.67 9.49
N ALA A 306 7.68 -13.56 8.18
CA ALA A 306 8.83 -13.51 7.30
C ALA A 306 9.61 -12.19 7.56
N PRO A 307 10.95 -12.19 7.44
CA PRO A 307 11.75 -10.99 7.65
C PRO A 307 11.25 -9.79 6.80
N GLN A 308 10.89 -10.02 5.54
CA GLN A 308 10.39 -8.97 4.67
C GLN A 308 9.09 -8.31 5.19
N ASP A 309 8.21 -9.11 5.81
CA ASP A 309 6.94 -8.64 6.34
C ASP A 309 7.13 -7.77 7.58
N ALA A 310 8.08 -8.16 8.44
CA ALA A 310 8.48 -7.36 9.60
C ALA A 310 8.98 -5.97 9.18
N LEU A 311 9.72 -5.84 8.07
CA LEU A 311 10.17 -4.53 7.56
C LEU A 311 9.00 -3.60 7.20
N TYR A 312 7.90 -4.14 6.67
CA TYR A 312 6.71 -3.34 6.39
C TYR A 312 6.04 -2.85 7.67
N LEU A 313 6.02 -3.66 8.72
CA LEU A 313 5.50 -3.25 10.04
C LEU A 313 6.40 -2.18 10.69
N TYR A 314 7.72 -2.36 10.69
CA TYR A 314 8.65 -1.33 11.18
C TYR A 314 8.52 -0.02 10.41
N GLY A 315 8.40 -0.07 9.09
CA GLY A 315 8.13 1.11 8.28
C GLY A 315 6.74 1.72 8.51
N THR A 316 5.76 0.92 8.94
CA THR A 316 4.45 1.41 9.37
C THR A 316 4.59 2.18 10.68
N LEU A 317 5.26 1.61 11.69
CA LEU A 317 5.54 2.30 12.96
C LEU A 317 6.28 3.61 12.75
N GLY A 318 7.28 3.61 11.87
CA GLY A 318 7.93 4.82 11.40
C GLY A 318 6.92 5.84 10.85
N THR A 319 6.06 5.43 9.92
CA THR A 319 5.05 6.35 9.34
C THR A 319 4.10 6.91 10.41
N LEU A 320 3.68 6.10 11.40
CA LEU A 320 2.86 6.55 12.53
C LEU A 320 3.59 7.59 13.40
N LEU A 321 4.89 7.39 13.68
CA LEU A 321 5.74 8.38 14.36
C LEU A 321 5.77 9.69 13.57
N ALA A 322 5.89 9.62 12.25
CA ALA A 322 5.85 10.78 11.37
C ALA A 322 4.46 11.45 11.30
N SER A 323 3.41 10.81 11.78
CA SER A 323 2.03 11.33 11.79
C SER A 323 1.60 11.95 13.11
N GLN A 324 2.40 11.83 14.17
CA GLN A 324 2.13 12.46 15.47
C GLN A 324 2.08 13.99 15.36
N ARG A 325 1.26 14.65 16.18
CA ARG A 325 1.25 16.11 16.29
C ARG A 325 2.59 16.64 16.82
N ASP A 326 2.81 17.93 16.62
CA ASP A 326 4.04 18.60 17.06
C ASP A 326 4.14 18.74 18.59
N ASP A 327 3.03 18.70 19.31
CA ASP A 327 2.95 18.71 20.78
C ASP A 327 3.06 17.32 21.42
N ALA A 328 3.07 16.25 20.62
CA ALA A 328 3.31 14.90 21.11
C ALA A 328 4.75 14.74 21.64
N ASN A 329 5.03 13.66 22.37
CA ASN A 329 6.39 13.28 22.78
C ASN A 329 6.98 12.27 21.75
N PRO A 330 7.51 12.73 20.59
CA PRO A 330 8.03 11.84 19.56
C PRO A 330 9.28 11.09 20.03
N GLY A 331 10.05 11.65 20.96
CA GLY A 331 11.21 11.00 21.55
C GLY A 331 10.82 9.73 22.30
N GLY A 332 9.79 9.81 23.15
CA GLY A 332 9.33 8.67 23.93
C GLY A 332 8.81 7.51 23.07
N LEU A 333 7.99 7.79 22.05
CA LEU A 333 7.47 6.74 21.17
C LEU A 333 8.57 6.15 20.26
N LEU A 334 9.50 6.99 19.78
CA LEU A 334 10.66 6.54 19.03
C LEU A 334 11.56 5.65 19.90
N GLU A 335 11.81 6.03 21.15
CA GLU A 335 12.61 5.25 22.10
C GLU A 335 11.94 3.89 22.41
N GLN A 336 10.62 3.87 22.62
CA GLN A 336 9.86 2.63 22.80
C GLN A 336 9.92 1.71 21.57
N THR A 337 10.01 2.27 20.37
CA THR A 337 10.02 1.49 19.12
C THR A 337 11.43 1.04 18.71
N ALA A 338 12.37 1.98 18.67
CA ALA A 338 13.72 1.78 18.15
C ALA A 338 14.71 1.34 19.24
N GLY A 339 14.49 1.71 20.51
CA GLY A 339 15.36 1.31 21.63
C GLY A 339 15.55 -0.21 21.74
N PRO A 340 14.48 -1.01 21.77
CA PRO A 340 14.59 -2.47 21.78
C PRO A 340 15.37 -3.02 20.57
N LEU A 341 15.19 -2.42 19.38
CA LEU A 341 15.92 -2.82 18.17
C LEU A 341 17.42 -2.51 18.26
N VAL A 342 17.77 -1.34 18.79
CA VAL A 342 19.16 -0.93 19.01
C VAL A 342 19.86 -1.93 19.91
N GLU A 343 19.26 -2.29 21.05
CA GLU A 343 19.85 -3.26 21.97
C GLU A 343 19.90 -4.66 21.35
N TYR A 344 18.88 -5.06 20.60
CA TYR A 344 18.88 -6.35 19.91
C TYR A 344 20.00 -6.45 18.86
N VAL A 345 20.19 -5.43 18.02
CA VAL A 345 21.31 -5.38 17.04
C VAL A 345 22.66 -5.45 17.75
N ARG A 346 22.83 -4.74 18.87
CA ARG A 346 24.07 -4.82 19.66
C ARG A 346 24.31 -6.22 20.21
N GLU A 347 23.26 -6.90 20.68
CA GLU A 347 23.39 -8.25 21.22
C GLU A 347 23.70 -9.28 20.12
N LEU A 348 23.03 -9.20 18.97
CA LEU A 348 23.34 -10.02 17.80
C LEU A 348 24.79 -9.85 17.36
N THR A 349 25.27 -8.60 17.35
CA THR A 349 26.66 -8.26 17.01
C THR A 349 27.64 -8.88 18.00
N LYS A 350 27.38 -8.76 19.31
CA LYS A 350 28.24 -9.34 20.37
C LYS A 350 28.33 -10.86 20.29
N ARG A 351 27.22 -11.53 20.00
CA ARG A 351 27.14 -12.99 19.89
C ARG A 351 27.63 -13.53 18.54
N ARG A 352 27.95 -12.65 17.58
CA ARG A 352 28.31 -13.02 16.20
C ARG A 352 27.23 -13.90 15.56
N ALA A 353 25.98 -13.44 15.65
CA ALA A 353 24.84 -14.09 15.01
C ALA A 353 24.96 -14.10 13.47
N ASP A 354 24.01 -14.74 12.79
CA ASP A 354 23.95 -14.80 11.34
C ASP A 354 23.99 -13.38 10.72
N PRO A 355 24.94 -13.07 9.82
CA PRO A 355 25.02 -11.79 9.13
C PRO A 355 23.72 -11.36 8.44
N LEU A 356 22.92 -12.32 7.95
CA LEU A 356 21.62 -12.02 7.34
C LEU A 356 20.60 -11.51 8.36
N GLU A 357 20.59 -12.10 9.55
CA GLU A 357 19.77 -11.65 10.68
C GLU A 357 20.19 -10.24 11.11
N VAL A 358 21.49 -10.01 11.30
CA VAL A 358 22.03 -8.69 11.65
C VAL A 358 21.64 -7.64 10.59
N SER A 359 21.83 -7.93 9.31
CA SER A 359 21.45 -7.05 8.19
C SER A 359 19.95 -6.74 8.20
N HIS A 360 19.11 -7.75 8.49
CA HIS A 360 17.67 -7.58 8.57
C HIS A 360 17.26 -6.60 9.68
N TYR A 361 17.79 -6.75 10.89
CA TYR A 361 17.47 -5.85 12.00
C TYR A 361 18.06 -4.44 11.84
N ILE A 362 19.20 -4.29 11.15
CA ILE A 362 19.70 -2.98 10.71
C ILE A 362 18.68 -2.32 9.77
N LYS A 363 18.16 -3.04 8.77
CA LYS A 363 17.14 -2.50 7.85
C LYS A 363 15.85 -2.11 8.58
N ALA A 364 15.43 -2.89 9.58
CA ALA A 364 14.29 -2.57 10.44
C ALA A 364 14.50 -1.27 11.22
N LEU A 365 15.66 -1.14 11.87
CA LEU A 365 16.05 0.05 12.61
C LEU A 365 16.07 1.29 11.72
N THR A 366 16.61 1.17 10.51
CA THR A 366 16.63 2.25 9.50
C THR A 366 15.23 2.65 9.05
N ALA A 367 14.32 1.70 8.90
CA ALA A 367 12.94 1.99 8.52
C ALA A 367 12.22 2.86 9.58
N VAL A 368 12.47 2.61 10.87
CA VAL A 368 11.90 3.40 11.98
C VAL A 368 12.57 4.77 12.08
N THR A 369 13.91 4.81 12.05
CA THR A 369 14.71 6.03 12.28
C THR A 369 14.57 7.05 11.14
N LEU A 370 14.24 6.63 9.93
CA LEU A 370 13.97 7.55 8.82
C LEU A 370 12.75 8.45 9.03
N SER A 371 11.77 7.96 9.76
CA SER A 371 10.49 8.63 9.87
C SER A 371 10.53 9.86 10.77
N VAL A 372 11.63 10.06 11.51
CA VAL A 372 11.83 11.24 12.34
C VAL A 372 12.52 12.40 11.62
N LYS A 373 12.68 12.32 10.29
CA LYS A 373 13.21 13.44 9.47
C LYS A 373 12.47 14.76 9.69
N LYS A 374 11.15 14.73 9.95
CA LYS A 374 10.38 15.95 10.24
C LYS A 374 10.80 16.66 11.54
N TYR A 375 11.30 15.90 12.52
CA TYR A 375 11.76 16.43 13.82
C TYR A 375 13.19 16.97 13.77
N GLN A 376 13.89 16.80 12.64
CA GLN A 376 15.24 17.32 12.44
C GLN A 376 15.30 18.85 12.63
N ALA A 377 14.36 19.59 12.01
CA ALA A 377 14.32 21.04 12.08
C ALA A 377 14.03 21.56 13.50
N GLN A 378 13.39 20.75 14.33
CA GLN A 378 13.02 21.08 15.70
C GLN A 378 14.13 20.74 16.72
N HIS A 379 15.21 20.09 16.28
CA HIS A 379 16.35 19.68 17.13
C HIS A 379 15.95 19.00 18.45
N VAL A 380 14.92 18.15 18.42
CA VAL A 380 14.40 17.47 19.62
C VAL A 380 15.48 16.56 20.21
N PRO A 381 16.01 16.83 21.43
CA PRO A 381 17.17 16.11 21.95
C PRO A 381 16.92 14.60 22.13
N ALA A 382 15.73 14.22 22.59
CA ALA A 382 15.37 12.81 22.77
C ALA A 382 15.40 12.03 21.44
N VAL A 383 14.93 12.65 20.34
CA VAL A 383 14.98 12.05 19.00
C VAL A 383 16.44 11.92 18.53
N GLN A 384 17.25 12.96 18.75
CA GLN A 384 18.66 12.95 18.40
C GLN A 384 19.43 11.85 19.11
N ASN A 385 19.18 11.64 20.41
CA ASN A 385 19.82 10.58 21.18
C ASN A 385 19.57 9.19 20.58
N VAL A 386 18.31 8.88 20.22
CA VAL A 386 17.97 7.59 19.59
C VAL A 386 18.66 7.42 18.23
N ILE A 387 18.76 8.49 17.43
CA ILE A 387 19.48 8.47 16.15
C ILE A 387 20.97 8.16 16.37
N VAL A 388 21.60 8.80 17.36
CA VAL A 388 23.02 8.55 17.69
C VAL A 388 23.23 7.12 18.16
N HIS A 389 22.35 6.61 19.04
CA HIS A 389 22.40 5.22 19.50
C HIS A 389 22.20 4.21 18.37
N THR A 390 21.34 4.53 17.41
CA THR A 390 21.12 3.77 16.18
C THR A 390 22.40 3.68 15.36
N VAL A 391 23.03 4.82 15.06
CA VAL A 391 24.28 4.85 14.28
C VAL A 391 25.39 4.10 15.00
N GLY A 392 25.52 4.26 16.32
CA GLY A 392 26.49 3.51 17.11
C GLY A 392 26.29 1.99 16.99
N ALA A 393 25.06 1.50 17.09
CA ALA A 393 24.77 0.07 16.94
C ALA A 393 25.09 -0.46 15.52
N VAL A 394 24.72 0.29 14.49
CA VAL A 394 24.94 -0.08 13.08
C VAL A 394 26.42 -0.05 12.72
N VAL A 395 27.16 0.96 13.19
CA VAL A 395 28.62 1.04 13.01
C VAL A 395 29.33 -0.09 13.76
N ASN A 396 28.92 -0.41 14.98
CA ASN A 396 29.49 -1.53 15.72
C ASN A 396 29.26 -2.87 14.99
N ALA A 397 28.09 -3.07 14.37
CA ALA A 397 27.82 -4.24 13.56
C ALA A 397 28.76 -4.34 12.35
N LEU A 398 29.01 -3.22 11.65
CA LEU A 398 29.98 -3.16 10.56
C LEU A 398 31.40 -3.50 11.02
N LEU A 399 31.84 -2.91 12.14
CA LEU A 399 33.21 -3.09 12.64
C LEU A 399 33.46 -4.51 13.16
N ALA A 400 32.42 -5.20 13.63
CA ALA A 400 32.53 -6.58 14.09
C ALA A 400 32.76 -7.58 12.95
N ASP A 401 32.18 -7.32 11.76
CA ASP A 401 32.41 -8.16 10.58
C ASP A 401 32.38 -7.34 9.27
N PRO A 402 33.49 -6.63 8.94
CA PRO A 402 33.57 -5.78 7.75
C PRO A 402 33.47 -6.55 6.42
N ALA A 403 33.72 -7.86 6.43
CA ALA A 403 33.75 -8.69 5.22
C ALA A 403 32.34 -9.06 4.71
N GLN A 404 31.30 -8.93 5.53
CA GLN A 404 29.93 -9.33 5.16
C GLN A 404 29.25 -8.32 4.25
N LYS A 405 28.97 -8.74 3.01
CA LYS A 405 28.35 -7.88 1.98
C LYS A 405 26.97 -7.36 2.42
N ASP A 406 26.13 -8.19 3.02
CA ASP A 406 24.77 -7.80 3.44
C ASP A 406 24.75 -6.81 4.60
N VAL A 407 25.70 -6.94 5.54
CA VAL A 407 25.85 -5.99 6.65
C VAL A 407 26.40 -4.67 6.11
N ARG A 408 27.43 -4.69 5.26
CA ARG A 408 27.95 -3.48 4.60
C ARG A 408 26.86 -2.74 3.83
N ALA A 409 26.10 -3.44 2.99
CA ALA A 409 25.02 -2.85 2.20
C ALA A 409 23.95 -2.22 3.10
N ALA A 410 23.52 -2.92 4.15
CA ALA A 410 22.55 -2.37 5.11
C ALA A 410 23.10 -1.14 5.84
N VAL A 411 24.36 -1.16 6.27
CA VAL A 411 25.02 -0.04 6.94
C VAL A 411 25.13 1.17 6.01
N ARG A 412 25.58 1.00 4.76
CA ARG A 412 25.66 2.10 3.78
C ARG A 412 24.31 2.74 3.52
N ILE A 413 23.28 1.93 3.24
CA ILE A 413 21.91 2.42 3.05
C ILE A 413 21.44 3.21 4.28
N THR A 414 21.78 2.72 5.47
CA THR A 414 21.43 3.39 6.73
C THR A 414 22.14 4.72 6.89
N LEU A 415 23.45 4.77 6.65
CA LEU A 415 24.24 5.99 6.74
C LEU A 415 23.76 7.04 5.74
N HIS A 416 23.53 6.69 4.47
CA HIS A 416 22.98 7.62 3.47
C HIS A 416 21.67 8.29 3.95
N ARG A 417 20.88 7.53 4.68
CA ARG A 417 19.55 7.92 5.12
C ARG A 417 19.57 8.72 6.43
N VAL A 418 20.50 8.41 7.32
CA VAL A 418 20.60 9.00 8.67
C VAL A 418 21.59 10.15 8.75
N LEU A 419 22.60 10.22 7.88
CA LEU A 419 23.61 11.29 7.85
C LEU A 419 23.02 12.70 7.91
N PRO A 420 21.96 13.05 7.14
CA PRO A 420 21.38 14.38 7.23
C PRO A 420 20.80 14.69 8.61
N LEU A 421 20.44 13.67 9.40
CA LEU A 421 19.77 13.79 10.70
C LEU A 421 20.74 13.90 11.87
N LEU A 422 22.04 13.62 11.65
CA LEU A 422 23.03 13.51 12.72
C LEU A 422 23.56 14.88 13.19
N PRO A 423 23.89 15.00 14.49
CA PRO A 423 24.62 16.15 14.98
C PRO A 423 26.07 16.12 14.50
N GLN A 424 26.66 17.29 14.25
CA GLN A 424 28.04 17.43 13.74
C GLN A 424 29.09 16.71 14.59
N ALA A 425 28.90 16.66 15.92
CA ALA A 425 29.82 16.02 16.84
C ALA A 425 30.02 14.51 16.56
N VAL A 426 29.07 13.87 15.88
CA VAL A 426 29.09 12.42 15.61
C VAL A 426 29.90 12.09 14.35
N PHE A 427 30.16 13.05 13.46
CA PHE A 427 30.85 12.78 12.19
C PHE A 427 32.27 12.26 12.38
N LEU A 428 32.98 12.71 13.41
CA LEU A 428 34.31 12.20 13.75
C LEU A 428 34.27 10.71 14.13
N SER A 429 33.19 10.25 14.76
CA SER A 429 33.03 8.83 15.10
C SER A 429 32.76 7.92 13.90
N LEU A 430 32.44 8.49 12.72
CA LEU A 430 32.22 7.72 11.50
C LEU A 430 33.51 7.36 10.76
N GLU A 431 34.67 7.90 11.13
CA GLU A 431 35.94 7.64 10.45
C GLU A 431 36.24 6.14 10.37
N ALA A 432 36.09 5.43 11.49
CA ALA A 432 36.30 3.99 11.55
C ALA A 432 35.31 3.22 10.64
N ALA A 433 34.07 3.69 10.53
CA ALA A 433 33.07 3.10 9.65
C ALA A 433 33.43 3.30 8.18
N PHE A 434 33.84 4.51 7.78
CA PHE A 434 34.28 4.78 6.41
C PHE A 434 35.51 3.95 6.03
N ARG A 435 36.49 3.84 6.93
CA ARG A 435 37.66 2.97 6.73
C ARG A 435 37.24 1.52 6.48
N ALA A 436 36.38 0.96 7.34
CA ALA A 436 35.89 -0.40 7.20
C ALA A 436 35.08 -0.63 5.90
N LEU A 437 34.28 0.36 5.46
CA LEU A 437 33.56 0.30 4.19
C LEU A 437 34.48 0.32 2.97
N ILE A 438 35.59 1.07 3.03
CA ILE A 438 36.58 1.16 1.95
C ILE A 438 37.42 -0.12 1.89
N GLU A 439 37.91 -0.59 3.03
CA GLU A 439 38.79 -1.77 3.11
C GLU A 439 38.05 -3.08 2.80
N GLY A 440 36.77 -3.18 3.18
CA GLY A 440 35.95 -4.35 2.91
C GLY A 440 35.15 -4.30 1.61
N GLY A 441 35.12 -3.16 0.91
CA GLY A 441 34.23 -2.91 -0.22
C GLY A 441 34.70 -3.51 -1.55
N ASP A 442 33.75 -3.95 -2.38
CA ASP A 442 33.98 -4.25 -3.80
C ASP A 442 33.81 -2.98 -4.69
N GLY A 443 33.98 -3.12 -6.00
CA GLY A 443 33.88 -1.98 -6.93
C GLY A 443 32.51 -1.28 -6.95
N GLU A 444 31.42 -2.01 -6.67
CA GLU A 444 30.08 -1.42 -6.55
C GLU A 444 29.93 -0.69 -5.21
N ASP A 445 30.39 -1.30 -4.12
CA ASP A 445 30.41 -0.70 -2.79
C ASP A 445 31.15 0.64 -2.80
N MET A 446 32.27 0.73 -3.52
CA MET A 446 33.09 1.95 -3.60
C MET A 446 32.35 3.12 -4.26
N ARG A 447 31.48 2.89 -5.24
CA ARG A 447 30.66 3.94 -5.84
C ARG A 447 29.74 4.57 -4.79
N GLU A 448 29.05 3.73 -4.03
CA GLU A 448 28.13 4.18 -2.97
C GLU A 448 28.89 4.88 -1.83
N VAL A 449 30.09 4.39 -1.48
CA VAL A 449 30.93 5.04 -0.46
C VAL A 449 31.39 6.44 -0.89
N VAL A 450 31.72 6.63 -2.16
CA VAL A 450 32.06 7.97 -2.71
C VAL A 450 30.85 8.90 -2.62
N GLU A 451 29.65 8.42 -2.96
CA GLU A 451 28.42 9.18 -2.81
C GLU A 451 28.16 9.54 -1.33
N LEU A 452 28.44 8.61 -0.41
CA LEU A 452 28.28 8.83 1.03
C LEU A 452 29.25 9.90 1.54
N TYR A 453 30.50 9.89 1.09
CA TYR A 453 31.51 10.90 1.43
C TYR A 453 31.15 12.29 0.89
N ASN A 454 30.63 12.35 -0.36
CA ASN A 454 30.11 13.58 -0.93
C ASN A 454 28.93 14.12 -0.10
N GLN A 455 28.03 13.24 0.35
CA GLN A 455 26.92 13.62 1.22
C GLN A 455 27.39 14.20 2.57
N VAL A 456 28.41 13.61 3.19
CA VAL A 456 29.04 14.19 4.40
C VAL A 456 29.54 15.60 4.14
N THR A 457 30.27 15.78 3.03
CA THR A 457 30.82 17.08 2.63
C THR A 457 29.71 18.14 2.50
N ILE A 458 28.60 17.79 1.84
CA ILE A 458 27.43 18.67 1.65
C ILE A 458 26.80 19.04 3.00
N VAL A 459 26.60 18.06 3.89
CA VAL A 459 25.94 18.29 5.19
C VAL A 459 26.81 19.19 6.08
N VAL A 460 28.11 18.92 6.16
CA VAL A 460 29.05 19.72 6.97
C VAL A 460 29.20 21.14 6.41
N ALA A 461 29.34 21.29 5.08
CA ALA A 461 29.44 22.60 4.44
C ALA A 461 28.15 23.42 4.58
N GLY A 462 26.98 22.79 4.47
CA GLY A 462 25.68 23.44 4.60
C GLY A 462 25.47 24.07 5.98
N GLU A 463 25.87 23.38 7.05
CA GLU A 463 25.82 23.91 8.41
C GLU A 463 26.81 25.07 8.64
N ALA A 464 28.02 24.98 8.10
CA ALA A 464 29.01 26.06 8.17
C ALA A 464 28.53 27.36 7.47
N MET A 465 27.64 27.26 6.47
CA MET A 465 27.00 28.43 5.86
C MET A 465 25.83 28.99 6.68
N LYS A 466 25.12 28.14 7.45
CA LYS A 466 24.03 28.60 8.34
C LYS A 466 24.57 29.37 9.54
N THR A 467 25.69 28.95 10.11
CA THR A 467 26.35 29.67 11.21
C THR A 467 26.86 31.05 10.78
N LYS A 468 27.30 31.21 9.52
CA LYS A 468 27.65 32.52 8.94
C LYS A 468 26.46 33.46 8.69
N LYS A 469 25.22 32.95 8.62
CA LYS A 469 24.01 33.74 8.32
C LYS A 469 23.27 34.29 9.55
N LYS A 470 23.66 33.94 10.79
CA LYS A 470 23.17 34.64 11.99
C LYS A 470 24.13 35.79 12.32
N PRO A 471 23.85 37.06 11.94
CA PRO A 471 24.57 38.17 12.54
C PRO A 471 24.24 38.16 14.04
N VAL A 472 25.28 38.09 14.86
CA VAL A 472 25.17 38.36 16.29
C VAL A 472 24.60 39.78 16.41
N ARG A 473 23.33 39.91 16.82
CA ARG A 473 22.83 41.18 17.32
C ARG A 473 23.41 41.35 18.71
N ASP A 474 24.52 42.06 18.81
CA ASP A 474 25.00 42.57 20.09
C ASP A 474 23.91 43.48 20.70
N PRO A 475 23.43 43.21 21.92
CA PRO A 475 22.45 44.08 22.57
C PRO A 475 23.03 45.40 23.09
N LEU A 476 24.30 45.71 22.81
CA LEU A 476 25.03 46.81 23.46
C LEU A 476 25.88 47.64 22.49
N ALA A 477 25.31 48.08 21.37
CA ALA A 477 25.94 49.12 20.54
C ALA A 477 24.93 50.24 20.22
N PHE A 478 24.70 51.11 21.21
CA PHE A 478 24.22 52.47 20.99
C PHE A 478 25.42 53.38 20.73
N GLY A 479 25.37 54.17 19.65
CA GLY A 479 26.05 55.46 19.57
C GLY A 479 27.09 55.64 18.45
N GLY A 480 26.79 56.56 17.52
CA GLY A 480 27.77 57.58 17.11
C GLY A 480 28.53 57.40 15.79
N SER A 481 28.13 58.22 14.81
CA SER A 481 28.96 58.95 13.82
C SER A 481 29.84 58.21 12.78
N SER A 482 29.41 58.36 11.52
CA SER A 482 30.13 58.77 10.29
C SER A 482 31.34 57.96 9.75
N PRO A 483 31.53 57.90 8.41
CA PRO A 483 32.31 56.87 7.74
C PRO A 483 33.73 57.33 7.36
N ALA A 484 34.73 56.54 7.71
CA ALA A 484 36.06 56.62 7.11
C ALA A 484 36.76 55.26 7.19
N GLY A 485 37.03 54.68 6.02
CA GLY A 485 38.15 53.78 5.75
C GLY A 485 38.25 52.46 6.53
N ILE A 486 38.25 51.35 5.81
CA ILE A 486 39.44 50.50 5.61
C ILE A 486 38.99 49.19 4.95
N ALA A 487 39.66 48.88 3.85
CA ALA A 487 39.65 47.60 3.17
C ALA A 487 40.27 46.50 4.04
N ALA A 488 39.73 45.28 4.00
CA ALA A 488 40.50 44.04 4.00
C ALA A 488 39.55 42.81 3.92
N THR A 489 39.57 42.19 2.76
CA THR A 489 39.68 40.73 2.52
C THR A 489 39.50 39.79 3.72
N ARG A 490 38.42 38.99 3.71
CA ARG A 490 38.47 37.51 3.81
C ARG A 490 37.11 36.85 3.56
#